data_AF-A0A6N2BXP8-F1
#
_entry.id   AF-A0A6N2BXP8-F1
#
_cell.length_a   1.000
_cell.length_b   1.000
_cell.length_c   1.000
_cell.angle_alpha   90.00
_cell.angle_beta   90.00
_cell.angle_gamma   90.00
#
_symmetry.space_group_name_H-M   'P 1'
#
loop_
_entity.id
_entity.type
_entity.pdbx_description
1 polymer ?
#
loop_
_entity_poly.entity_id
_entity_poly.type
_entity_poly.pdbx_seq_one_letter_code
_entity_poly.pdbx_strand_id
1 'polypeptide(L)'
;MLTVVRVHLPSDIPIVGCELTPYVLLRRPDSLLISDDIPESAPVYGCFLRYKWYRIQSDKHVAMCSIHPSEQATLQCLACVKAKIPVAKSYHCSPKCFSDAWQHHRLLHERAASAVNTNGNEENAGSGVNTSLTSSQSSGSLTNGTTPFPVVVTQRSGGETWFEVGRSKTYTPSADDIGHTLKFECAIINAVTKSTVGNASTMMSRVIPAPSPTPRRLISVSGVDIPLHLDLDSRLISSGTFTVLSYNILSDAYATNELYSYCPSWALAWTYRRQNLLREIAGYRADIVCLQEVQSDHFEEFFAPELDKHGYQALFKRKTTEVISGNINTVDGCATFFRRDRFTHVKKYEVEFNKAAQSLTEALVPSAQKKTALNRLLKDNIALIVVLEAKFNSQGVDNTGKRQLVCVANTHVNVHQELKDVRLWQVHTLLKGLEKIAATADIPMLLCGDFNSAPGSAPHALVSMGKVDPMHPELAVDPFGILRPATKLTHHLPLVSAYTSFARIPVVPGLAQKRRKLDPSTNEPLFTSCTRDHFGTLDYIFYSADSVTVESLLELLDEESLRKDTALPSPEWSSDHIALLAGFRCKPRTRR
;
A
#
# COMPACT_ATOMS: atom_id res chain seq x y z
N MET A 1 32.19 34.29 8.16
CA MET A 1 32.58 32.86 8.26
C MET A 1 31.36 32.00 7.96
N LEU A 2 31.55 30.78 7.45
CA LEU A 2 30.46 29.83 7.27
C LEU A 2 29.88 29.45 8.64
N THR A 3 28.56 29.53 8.82
CA THR A 3 27.90 29.17 10.09
C THR A 3 26.67 28.29 9.85
N VAL A 4 26.39 27.36 10.77
CA VAL A 4 25.15 26.59 10.74
C VAL A 4 24.06 27.44 11.38
N VAL A 5 23.03 27.80 10.61
CA VAL A 5 21.92 28.64 11.08
C VAL A 5 20.85 27.80 11.76
N ARG A 6 20.51 26.67 11.14
CA ARG A 6 19.44 25.80 11.61
C ARG A 6 19.71 24.37 11.17
N VAL A 7 19.42 23.44 12.07
CA VAL A 7 19.31 22.02 11.77
C VAL A 7 17.91 21.61 12.17
N HIS A 8 17.19 20.96 11.27
CA HIS A 8 15.83 20.51 11.50
C HIS A 8 15.60 19.16 10.83
N LEU A 9 14.78 18.33 11.45
CA LEU A 9 14.39 17.03 10.93
C LEU A 9 12.92 17.07 10.49
N PRO A 10 12.53 16.34 9.44
CA PRO A 10 11.15 16.35 8.94
C PRO A 10 10.13 15.80 9.94
N SER A 11 10.60 15.02 10.91
CA SER A 11 9.80 14.45 11.99
C SER A 11 10.58 14.38 13.29
N ASP A 12 9.88 14.60 14.39
CA ASP A 12 10.41 14.44 15.74
C ASP A 12 10.37 12.98 16.23
N ILE A 13 9.64 12.08 15.54
CA ILE A 13 9.47 10.68 15.91
C ILE A 13 10.23 9.77 14.94
N PRO A 14 11.38 9.19 15.36
CA PRO A 14 12.15 8.29 14.52
C PRO A 14 11.51 6.89 14.50
N ILE A 15 11.35 6.32 13.30
CA ILE A 15 10.76 4.99 13.10
C ILE A 15 11.85 4.02 12.62
N VAL A 16 11.86 2.80 13.17
CA VAL A 16 12.76 1.75 12.70
C VAL A 16 12.58 1.47 11.21
N GLY A 17 13.69 1.45 10.47
CA GLY A 17 13.71 1.18 9.03
C GLY A 17 13.38 2.40 8.15
N CYS A 18 13.07 3.56 8.74
CA CYS A 18 12.81 4.79 7.98
C CYS A 18 14.01 5.71 8.01
N GLU A 19 14.54 6.02 6.83
CA GLU A 19 15.65 6.92 6.69
C GLU A 19 15.27 8.34 7.15
N LEU A 20 16.11 8.89 8.03
CA LEU A 20 16.01 10.24 8.54
C LEU A 20 16.96 11.13 7.76
N THR A 21 16.42 12.19 7.17
CA THR A 21 17.18 13.13 6.33
C THR A 21 17.12 14.53 6.94
N PRO A 22 18.14 14.95 7.71
CA PRO A 22 18.19 16.29 8.29
C PRO A 22 18.32 17.38 7.23
N TYR A 23 17.56 18.45 7.40
CA TYR A 23 17.74 19.71 6.70
C TYR A 23 18.75 20.58 7.46
N VAL A 24 19.82 20.97 6.78
CA VAL A 24 20.89 21.82 7.34
C VAL A 24 20.91 23.12 6.55
N LEU A 25 20.67 24.24 7.24
CA LEU A 25 20.73 25.58 6.66
C LEU A 25 22.03 26.25 7.08
N LEU A 26 22.83 26.64 6.10
CA LEU A 26 24.10 27.33 6.30
C LEU A 26 23.99 28.79 5.90
N ARG A 27 24.74 29.66 6.58
CA ARG A 27 24.97 31.06 6.17
C ARG A 27 26.40 31.22 5.72
N ARG A 28 26.56 31.71 4.49
CA ARG A 28 27.86 32.07 3.90
C ARG A 28 28.38 33.41 4.44
N PRO A 29 29.68 33.71 4.27
CA PRO A 29 30.25 35.00 4.65
C PRO A 29 29.58 36.21 3.97
N ASP A 30 29.02 36.03 2.77
CA ASP A 30 28.24 37.02 2.01
C ASP A 30 26.77 37.12 2.46
N SER A 31 26.41 36.48 3.58
CA SER A 31 25.06 36.39 4.15
C SER A 31 24.03 35.60 3.32
N LEU A 32 24.43 34.97 2.21
CA LEU A 32 23.54 34.08 1.46
C LEU A 32 23.29 32.79 2.25
N LEU A 33 22.05 32.30 2.17
CA LEU A 33 21.64 31.04 2.76
C LEU A 33 21.74 29.92 1.72
N ILE A 34 22.36 28.81 2.11
CA ILE A 34 22.49 27.61 1.28
C ILE A 34 22.09 26.37 2.11
N SER A 35 21.60 25.34 1.44
CA SER A 35 21.24 24.04 2.04
C SER A 35 22.02 22.86 1.46
N ASP A 36 22.90 23.14 0.49
CA ASP A 36 23.74 22.14 -0.15
C ASP A 36 24.71 21.50 0.84
N ASP A 37 25.00 20.22 0.63
CA ASP A 37 26.04 19.53 1.37
C ASP A 37 27.43 20.01 0.93
N ILE A 38 28.37 20.07 1.86
CA ILE A 38 29.75 20.50 1.61
C ILE A 38 30.65 19.35 2.08
N PRO A 39 30.95 18.37 1.20
CA PRO A 39 31.73 17.21 1.56
C PRO A 39 33.22 17.56 1.73
N GLU A 40 33.95 16.71 2.44
CA GLU A 40 35.41 16.89 2.64
C GLU A 40 36.19 16.90 1.32
N SER A 41 35.69 16.24 0.27
CA SER A 41 36.29 16.22 -1.07
C SER A 41 36.13 17.53 -1.83
N ALA A 42 35.21 18.41 -1.43
CA ALA A 42 34.93 19.68 -2.08
C ALA A 42 34.66 20.78 -1.04
N PRO A 43 35.68 21.19 -0.26
CA PRO A 43 35.50 22.17 0.80
C PRO A 43 35.19 23.55 0.24
N VAL A 44 34.23 24.24 0.84
CA VAL A 44 33.82 25.60 0.47
C VAL A 44 34.35 26.57 1.53
N TYR A 45 35.06 27.62 1.10
CA TYR A 45 35.81 28.52 1.99
C TYR A 45 36.79 27.79 2.92
N GLY A 46 37.39 26.70 2.44
CA GLY A 46 38.30 25.88 3.24
C GLY A 46 37.62 25.15 4.40
N CYS A 47 36.29 25.03 4.39
CA CYS A 47 35.52 24.28 5.39
C CYS A 47 34.68 23.18 4.73
N PHE A 48 34.37 22.13 5.49
CA PHE A 48 33.44 21.08 5.09
C PHE A 48 32.52 20.69 6.26
N LEU A 49 31.42 20.00 5.97
CA LEU A 49 30.47 19.51 6.97
C LEU A 49 30.84 18.11 7.45
N ARG A 50 30.72 17.88 8.75
CA ARG A 50 30.84 16.58 9.39
C ARG A 50 29.55 16.27 10.14
N TYR A 51 29.05 15.07 9.94
CA TYR A 51 27.80 14.59 10.54
C TYR A 51 28.08 13.50 11.56
N LYS A 52 27.31 13.52 12.65
CA LYS A 52 27.30 12.47 13.65
C LYS A 52 25.90 12.21 14.15
N TRP A 53 25.61 10.93 14.34
CA TRP A 53 24.41 10.44 14.99
C TRP A 53 24.78 9.78 16.29
N TYR A 54 24.03 10.10 17.34
CA TYR A 54 24.21 9.51 18.65
C TYR A 54 22.91 8.91 19.16
N ARG A 55 23.04 7.81 19.91
CA ARG A 55 21.97 7.20 20.68
C ARG A 55 22.24 7.41 22.17
N ILE A 56 21.22 7.83 22.91
CA ILE A 56 21.29 7.86 24.37
C ILE A 56 21.08 6.45 24.92
N GLN A 57 21.86 6.02 25.89
CA GLN A 57 21.54 4.89 26.75
C GLN A 57 21.24 5.45 28.14
N SER A 58 19.96 5.40 28.52
CA SER A 58 19.54 5.70 29.88
C SER A 58 19.41 4.38 30.66
N ASP A 59 20.04 4.27 31.83
CA ASP A 59 19.90 3.09 32.71
C ASP A 59 18.45 2.86 33.19
N LYS A 60 17.55 3.83 32.94
CA LYS A 60 16.10 3.70 33.12
C LYS A 60 15.49 3.02 31.90
N HIS A 61 15.41 1.69 31.91
CA HIS A 61 14.64 0.94 30.92
C HIS A 61 13.14 1.26 31.10
N VAL A 62 12.62 2.17 30.27
CA VAL A 62 11.20 2.52 30.28
C VAL A 62 10.45 1.50 29.43
N ALA A 63 9.62 0.66 30.06
CA ALA A 63 8.74 -0.25 29.32
C ALA A 63 7.74 0.57 28.49
N MET A 64 7.55 0.21 27.22
CA MET A 64 6.67 0.92 26.29
C MET A 64 5.41 0.10 26.01
N CYS A 65 4.29 0.79 25.78
CA CYS A 65 3.06 0.11 25.47
C CYS A 65 3.14 -0.57 24.10
N SER A 66 2.74 -1.85 24.06
CA SER A 66 2.70 -2.67 22.85
C SER A 66 1.68 -2.20 21.80
N ILE A 67 0.68 -1.42 22.22
CA ILE A 67 -0.41 -0.92 21.39
C ILE A 67 -0.18 0.56 21.03
N HIS A 68 0.37 1.34 21.96
CA HIS A 68 0.66 2.76 21.78
C HIS A 68 2.17 3.00 21.97
N PRO A 69 3.00 2.83 20.93
CA PRO A 69 4.45 2.87 21.05
C PRO A 69 5.02 4.22 21.50
N SER A 70 4.23 5.30 21.43
CA SER A 70 4.55 6.62 21.97
C SER A 70 4.34 6.74 23.48
N GLU A 71 3.60 5.82 24.09
CA GLU A 71 3.18 5.90 25.49
C GLU A 71 3.99 4.95 26.37
N GLN A 72 4.41 5.44 27.54
CA GLN A 72 5.03 4.62 28.56
C GLN A 72 4.05 3.57 29.08
N ALA A 73 4.50 2.32 29.18
CA ALA A 73 3.73 1.26 29.80
C ALA A 73 3.60 1.51 31.31
N THR A 74 2.37 1.46 31.78
CA THR A 74 2.03 1.48 33.20
C THR A 74 1.61 0.10 33.71
N LEU A 75 1.38 -0.84 32.79
CA LEU A 75 0.82 -2.16 33.06
C LEU A 75 1.55 -3.24 32.26
N GLN A 76 1.72 -4.43 32.84
CA GLN A 76 2.28 -5.60 32.19
C GLN A 76 1.39 -6.83 32.41
N CYS A 77 1.05 -7.54 31.33
CA CYS A 77 0.32 -8.80 31.39
C CYS A 77 1.25 -9.93 31.86
N LEU A 78 1.09 -10.37 33.11
CA LEU A 78 1.87 -11.47 33.67
C LEU A 78 1.60 -12.82 32.98
N ALA A 79 0.41 -13.01 32.40
CA ALA A 79 0.10 -14.22 31.64
C ALA A 79 0.93 -14.31 30.36
N CYS A 80 1.15 -13.19 29.65
CA CYS A 80 2.08 -13.13 28.52
C CYS A 80 3.50 -13.54 28.94
N VAL A 81 3.98 -13.01 30.06
CA VAL A 81 5.31 -13.32 30.59
C VAL A 81 5.44 -14.81 30.93
N LYS A 82 4.45 -15.38 31.61
CA LYS A 82 4.39 -16.81 31.93
C LYS A 82 4.35 -17.69 30.67
N ALA A 83 3.65 -17.22 29.63
CA ALA A 83 3.54 -17.92 28.34
C ALA A 83 4.77 -17.74 27.42
N LYS A 84 5.86 -17.13 27.91
CA LYS A 84 7.08 -16.83 27.14
C LYS A 84 6.83 -16.01 25.86
N ILE A 85 5.75 -15.24 25.82
CA ILE A 85 5.48 -14.28 24.76
C ILE A 85 6.50 -13.13 24.90
N PRO A 86 7.03 -12.56 23.79
CA PRO A 86 8.02 -11.48 23.86
C PRO A 86 7.58 -10.38 24.83
N VAL A 87 8.44 -10.04 25.79
CA VAL A 87 8.13 -9.14 26.90
C VAL A 87 7.61 -7.78 26.40
N ALA A 88 8.12 -7.27 25.28
CA ALA A 88 7.63 -6.06 24.64
C ALA A 88 6.12 -6.10 24.28
N LYS A 89 5.57 -7.28 23.96
CA LYS A 89 4.14 -7.48 23.66
C LYS A 89 3.26 -7.60 24.90
N SER A 90 3.85 -7.67 26.09
CA SER A 90 3.12 -7.80 27.36
C SER A 90 2.74 -6.45 27.99
N TYR A 91 3.24 -5.34 27.46
CA TYR A 91 3.13 -4.02 28.09
C TYR A 91 1.97 -3.18 27.54
N HIS A 92 1.30 -2.42 28.41
CA HIS A 92 0.16 -1.55 28.11
C HIS A 92 0.25 -0.22 28.84
N CYS A 93 -0.13 0.89 28.20
CA CYS A 93 -0.05 2.24 28.80
C CYS A 93 -1.19 2.55 29.77
N SER A 94 -2.29 1.79 29.72
CA SER A 94 -3.43 1.94 30.64
C SER A 94 -4.27 0.66 30.70
N PRO A 95 -5.11 0.49 31.74
CA PRO A 95 -6.09 -0.59 31.80
C PRO A 95 -7.07 -0.57 30.62
N LYS A 96 -7.46 0.60 30.13
CA LYS A 96 -8.32 0.74 28.94
C LYS A 96 -7.64 0.20 27.68
N CYS A 97 -6.37 0.57 27.46
CA CYS A 97 -5.56 0.03 26.36
C CYS A 97 -5.48 -1.51 26.40
N PHE A 98 -5.30 -2.10 27.58
CA PHE A 98 -5.28 -3.55 27.75
C PHE A 98 -6.64 -4.19 27.40
N SER A 99 -7.74 -3.64 27.92
CA SER A 99 -9.10 -4.13 27.65
C SER A 99 -9.46 -4.05 26.18
N ASP A 100 -9.16 -2.92 25.52
CA ASP A 100 -9.44 -2.72 24.09
C ASP A 100 -8.65 -3.70 23.21
N ALA A 101 -7.41 -4.01 23.58
CA ALA A 101 -6.55 -4.94 22.86
C ALA A 101 -6.77 -6.42 23.21
N TRP A 102 -7.67 -6.72 24.16
CA TRP A 102 -7.78 -8.05 24.76
C TRP A 102 -8.07 -9.16 23.74
N GLN A 103 -8.89 -8.89 22.72
CA GLN A 103 -9.20 -9.91 21.69
C GLN A 103 -7.96 -10.36 20.93
N HIS A 104 -7.09 -9.42 20.53
CA HIS A 104 -5.82 -9.74 19.89
C HIS A 104 -4.84 -10.38 20.88
N HIS A 105 -4.80 -9.86 22.10
CA HIS A 105 -3.92 -10.34 23.16
C HIS A 105 -4.24 -11.78 23.58
N ARG A 106 -5.53 -12.16 23.62
CA ARG A 106 -5.99 -13.53 23.90
C ARG A 106 -5.52 -14.51 22.84
N LEU A 107 -5.54 -14.14 21.56
CA LEU A 107 -5.03 -14.98 20.47
C LEU A 107 -3.52 -15.27 20.62
N LEU A 108 -2.74 -14.32 21.14
CA LEU A 108 -1.32 -14.55 21.44
C LEU A 108 -1.16 -15.62 22.52
N HIS A 109 -2.01 -15.60 23.56
CA HIS A 109 -2.01 -16.63 24.60
C HIS A 109 -2.44 -18.00 24.05
N GLU A 110 -3.49 -18.06 23.25
CA GLU A 110 -3.98 -19.31 22.64
C GLU A 110 -2.91 -19.96 21.74
N ARG A 111 -2.17 -19.14 20.97
CA ARG A 111 -1.03 -19.61 20.16
C ARG A 111 0.12 -20.12 21.02
N ALA A 112 0.48 -19.39 22.07
CA ALA A 112 1.55 -19.80 22.98
C ALA A 112 1.19 -21.11 23.71
N ALA A 113 -0.07 -21.27 24.15
CA ALA A 113 -0.55 -22.50 24.77
C ALA A 113 -0.55 -23.69 23.79
N SER A 114 -0.93 -23.47 22.53
CA SER A 114 -0.90 -24.50 21.48
C SER A 114 0.52 -24.97 21.13
N ALA A 115 1.50 -24.06 21.20
CA ALA A 115 2.92 -24.37 21.00
C ALA A 115 3.55 -25.16 22.17
N VAL A 116 2.97 -25.07 23.38
CA VAL A 116 3.40 -25.88 24.53
C VAL A 116 2.81 -27.29 24.46
N ASN A 117 1.56 -27.44 24.01
CA ASN A 117 0.89 -28.74 23.89
C ASN A 117 1.44 -29.65 22.77
N THR A 118 2.18 -29.11 21.81
CA THR A 118 2.84 -29.89 20.75
C THR A 118 4.20 -30.45 21.17
N ASN A 119 4.78 -29.97 22.27
CA ASN A 119 6.09 -30.39 22.80
C ASN A 119 5.97 -31.21 24.11
N GLY A 120 4.77 -31.67 24.46
CA GLY A 120 4.45 -32.27 25.77
C GLY A 120 4.62 -33.79 25.89
N ASN A 121 5.24 -34.48 24.93
CA ASN A 121 5.47 -35.93 25.02
C ASN A 121 6.98 -36.23 25.01
N GLU A 122 7.64 -36.04 26.15
CA GLU A 122 8.82 -36.79 26.59
C GLU A 122 9.08 -36.48 28.07
N GLU A 123 8.80 -37.44 28.96
CA GLU A 123 8.96 -37.32 30.41
C GLU A 123 10.38 -37.70 30.90
N ASN A 124 10.82 -36.97 31.92
CA ASN A 124 11.63 -37.36 33.09
C ASN A 124 13.08 -37.91 32.93
N ALA A 125 14.05 -37.13 33.44
CA ALA A 125 14.89 -37.51 34.61
C ALA A 125 15.96 -36.44 34.96
N GLY A 126 16.15 -36.16 36.26
CA GLY A 126 17.49 -35.94 36.84
C GLY A 126 17.92 -34.52 37.27
N SER A 127 17.87 -34.30 38.59
CA SER A 127 18.80 -33.57 39.48
C SER A 127 19.35 -32.18 39.13
N GLY A 128 19.20 -31.26 40.08
CA GLY A 128 19.63 -29.87 40.00
C GLY A 128 21.12 -29.61 40.22
N VAL A 129 21.54 -28.41 39.78
CA VAL A 129 22.73 -27.68 40.25
C VAL A 129 22.45 -26.18 40.06
N ASN A 130 22.72 -25.38 41.11
CA ASN A 130 22.86 -23.93 41.06
C ASN A 130 24.15 -23.55 40.32
N THR A 131 24.10 -22.65 39.32
CA THR A 131 25.28 -21.83 38.97
C THR A 131 24.90 -20.54 38.24
N SER A 132 25.50 -19.46 38.73
CA SER A 132 25.61 -18.10 38.19
C SER A 132 26.39 -18.02 36.87
N LEU A 133 26.13 -16.92 36.13
CA LEU A 133 27.01 -16.23 35.16
C LEU A 133 27.47 -17.03 33.92
N THR A 134 27.10 -16.54 32.74
CA THR A 134 28.01 -15.92 31.74
C THR A 134 27.45 -16.02 30.32
N SER A 135 27.64 -14.92 29.59
CA SER A 135 27.46 -14.76 28.16
C SER A 135 28.22 -15.81 27.35
N SER A 136 27.55 -16.47 26.42
CA SER A 136 28.21 -17.14 25.29
C SER A 136 27.44 -16.88 23.99
N GLN A 137 28.24 -16.63 22.96
CA GLN A 137 27.88 -16.26 21.61
C GLN A 137 27.38 -17.46 20.81
N SER A 138 26.44 -17.21 19.89
CA SER A 138 26.18 -18.02 18.69
C SER A 138 25.75 -17.04 17.58
N SER A 139 26.58 -16.70 16.58
CA SER A 139 26.75 -17.44 15.30
C SER A 139 25.39 -17.82 14.71
N GLY A 140 24.84 -17.28 13.62
CA GLY A 140 25.31 -16.43 12.54
C GLY A 140 24.43 -16.79 11.33
N SER A 141 23.57 -15.88 10.86
CA SER A 141 22.81 -16.05 9.62
C SER A 141 22.97 -14.80 8.75
N LEU A 142 23.33 -15.05 7.49
CA LEU A 142 23.89 -14.11 6.54
C LEU A 142 22.84 -13.13 6.02
N THR A 143 23.03 -11.84 6.26
CA THR A 143 22.47 -10.76 5.45
C THR A 143 23.59 -9.82 5.03
N ASN A 144 23.68 -9.58 3.71
CA ASN A 144 24.66 -8.68 3.12
C ASN A 144 24.58 -7.26 3.71
N GLY A 145 25.63 -6.86 4.43
CA GLY A 145 26.47 -5.78 3.91
C GLY A 145 26.27 -4.35 4.41
N THR A 146 26.09 -4.12 5.71
CA THR A 146 26.65 -2.91 6.35
C THR A 146 27.46 -3.37 7.57
N THR A 147 28.78 -3.22 7.52
CA THR A 147 29.67 -3.57 8.63
C THR A 147 29.24 -2.83 9.91
N PRO A 148 29.05 -3.51 11.06
CA PRO A 148 28.72 -2.83 12.30
C PRO A 148 29.89 -1.91 12.68
N PHE A 149 29.61 -0.60 12.81
CA PHE A 149 30.57 0.33 13.37
C PHE A 149 30.83 -0.04 14.85
N PRO A 150 32.09 -0.01 15.32
CA PRO A 150 32.36 -0.16 16.74
C PRO A 150 31.71 1.00 17.49
N VAL A 151 30.86 0.65 18.47
CA VAL A 151 30.14 1.58 19.31
C VAL A 151 31.15 2.32 20.21
N VAL A 152 31.49 3.55 19.86
CA VAL A 152 32.42 4.39 20.64
C VAL A 152 31.61 5.19 21.66
N VAL A 153 31.93 5.02 22.94
CA VAL A 153 31.40 5.86 24.03
C VAL A 153 32.04 7.24 23.91
N THR A 154 31.26 8.28 23.65
CA THR A 154 31.82 9.62 23.36
C THR A 154 31.53 10.67 24.42
N GLN A 155 30.51 10.53 25.28
CA GLN A 155 30.19 11.56 26.27
C GLN A 155 29.40 11.02 27.48
N ARG A 156 29.84 11.34 28.70
CA ARG A 156 29.11 11.18 29.97
C ARG A 156 28.85 12.55 30.56
N SER A 157 27.59 12.99 30.55
CA SER A 157 27.14 14.18 31.29
C SER A 157 25.85 13.83 32.02
N GLY A 158 25.80 14.07 33.34
CA GLY A 158 24.55 13.99 34.11
C GLY A 158 23.88 12.61 34.25
N GLY A 159 24.61 11.50 34.06
CA GLY A 159 24.05 10.14 34.14
C GLY A 159 23.51 9.58 32.83
N GLU A 160 23.67 10.32 31.72
CA GLU A 160 23.29 9.89 30.38
C GLU A 160 24.55 9.56 29.56
N THR A 161 24.57 8.38 28.93
CA THR A 161 25.70 7.94 28.10
C THR A 161 25.30 8.01 26.62
N TRP A 162 26.09 8.73 25.82
CA TRP A 162 25.87 8.85 24.37
C TRP A 162 26.82 7.96 23.58
N PHE A 163 26.24 7.25 22.61
CA PHE A 163 26.95 6.33 21.73
C PHE A 163 26.85 6.81 20.28
N GLU A 164 27.99 6.94 19.60
CA GLU A 164 28.00 7.28 18.18
C GLU A 164 27.49 6.07 17.36
N VAL A 165 26.41 6.26 16.61
CA VAL A 165 25.74 5.22 15.79
C VAL A 165 25.85 5.47 14.29
N GLY A 166 26.28 6.65 13.86
CA GLY A 166 26.43 6.96 12.43
C GLY A 166 27.23 8.23 12.16
N ARG A 167 27.80 8.33 10.95
CA ARG A 167 28.58 9.48 10.45
C ARG A 167 28.07 10.07 9.13
N SER A 168 27.05 9.44 8.55
CA SER A 168 26.42 9.93 7.33
C SER A 168 25.48 11.11 7.63
N LYS A 169 25.16 11.90 6.62
CA LYS A 169 24.13 12.95 6.72
C LYS A 169 22.79 12.34 7.13
N THR A 170 22.45 11.20 6.54
CA THR A 170 21.24 10.45 6.84
C THR A 170 21.50 9.31 7.81
N TYR A 171 20.44 8.81 8.46
CA TYR A 171 20.50 7.66 9.35
C TYR A 171 19.19 6.88 9.31
N THR A 172 19.27 5.55 9.25
CA THR A 172 18.10 4.67 9.32
C THR A 172 18.10 3.97 10.67
N PRO A 173 17.16 4.28 11.59
CA PRO A 173 17.11 3.65 12.89
C PRO A 173 16.93 2.13 12.79
N SER A 174 17.69 1.42 13.62
CA SER A 174 17.70 -0.04 13.72
C SER A 174 16.82 -0.52 14.89
N ALA A 175 16.65 -1.83 15.00
CA ALA A 175 15.94 -2.43 16.14
C ALA A 175 16.62 -2.13 17.48
N ASP A 176 17.94 -1.95 17.49
CA ASP A 176 18.71 -1.64 18.70
C ASP A 176 18.47 -0.21 19.20
N ASP A 177 17.93 0.65 18.34
CA ASP A 177 17.64 2.05 18.69
C ASP A 177 16.27 2.21 19.36
N ILE A 178 15.40 1.19 19.29
CA ILE A 178 14.05 1.21 19.87
C ILE A 178 14.09 1.65 21.34
N GLY A 179 13.23 2.60 21.69
CA GLY A 179 13.10 3.15 23.04
C GLY A 179 14.18 4.19 23.40
N HIS A 180 15.19 4.38 22.56
CA HIS A 180 16.26 5.35 22.79
C HIS A 180 16.02 6.65 22.02
N THR A 181 16.39 7.77 22.61
CA THR A 181 16.48 9.06 21.91
C THR A 181 17.72 9.10 21.04
N LEU A 182 17.55 9.67 19.85
CA LEU A 182 18.64 9.94 18.93
C LEU A 182 18.97 11.43 18.89
N LYS A 183 20.24 11.76 18.72
CA LYS A 183 20.76 13.12 18.52
C LYS A 183 21.50 13.19 17.20
N PHE A 184 21.17 14.18 16.39
CA PHE A 184 21.93 14.51 15.20
C PHE A 184 22.80 15.75 15.47
N GLU A 185 24.05 15.69 15.03
CA GLU A 185 25.02 16.77 15.14
C GLU A 185 25.66 17.06 13.78
N CYS A 186 25.67 18.34 13.41
CA CYS A 186 26.34 18.87 12.24
C CYS A 186 27.43 19.85 12.69
N ALA A 187 28.67 19.59 12.30
CA ALA A 187 29.82 20.41 12.62
C ALA A 187 30.51 20.91 11.35
N ILE A 188 30.88 22.19 11.34
CA ILE A 188 31.73 22.80 10.32
C ILE A 188 33.18 22.56 10.72
N ILE A 189 33.94 21.92 9.85
CA ILE A 189 35.34 21.58 10.08
C ILE A 189 36.22 22.36 9.12
N ASN A 190 37.27 22.98 9.65
CA ASN A 190 38.30 23.59 8.81
C ASN A 190 39.12 22.49 8.13
N ALA A 191 39.25 22.55 6.81
CA ALA A 191 39.90 21.53 6.00
C ALA A 191 41.40 21.37 6.31
N VAL A 192 42.05 22.44 6.75
CA VAL A 192 43.50 22.50 7.03
C VAL A 192 43.79 22.11 8.48
N THR A 193 43.20 22.81 9.45
CA THR A 193 43.49 22.59 10.88
C THR A 193 42.74 21.38 11.44
N LYS A 194 41.75 20.85 10.72
CA LYS A 194 40.80 19.82 11.16
C LYS A 194 40.03 20.18 12.44
N SER A 195 40.07 21.46 12.84
CA SER A 195 39.37 21.97 14.01
C SER A 195 37.92 22.32 13.69
N THR A 196 37.05 22.15 14.69
CA THR A 196 35.64 22.53 14.60
C THR A 196 35.51 24.06 14.68
N VAL A 197 34.85 24.65 13.69
CA VAL A 197 34.62 26.10 13.56
C VAL A 197 33.24 26.49 14.09
N GLY A 198 32.26 25.59 13.99
CA GLY A 198 30.93 25.75 14.55
C GLY A 198 30.17 24.44 14.53
N ASN A 199 29.18 24.28 15.40
CA ASN A 199 28.34 23.09 15.45
C ASN A 199 26.88 23.45 15.75
N ALA A 200 25.98 22.60 15.30
CA ALA A 200 24.58 22.62 15.68
C ALA A 200 24.11 21.19 15.87
N SER A 201 23.24 20.97 16.86
CA SER A 201 22.66 19.66 17.12
C SER A 201 21.16 19.77 17.36
N THR A 202 20.45 18.70 17.05
CA THR A 202 19.03 18.54 17.37
C THR A 202 18.79 17.16 17.98
N MET A 203 17.78 17.06 18.84
CA MET A 203 17.37 15.81 19.48
C MET A 203 16.00 15.40 18.96
N MET A 204 15.81 14.09 18.81
CA MET A 204 14.52 13.50 18.47
C MET A 204 13.89 12.86 19.70
N SER A 205 12.62 12.47 19.58
CA SER A 205 11.98 11.59 20.55
C SER A 205 12.58 10.17 20.47
N ARG A 206 12.00 9.24 21.24
CA ARG A 206 12.46 7.86 21.28
C ARG A 206 12.13 7.15 19.98
N VAL A 207 13.03 6.29 19.49
CA VAL A 207 12.74 5.45 18.33
C VAL A 207 11.61 4.49 18.66
N ILE A 208 10.59 4.44 17.81
CA ILE A 208 9.49 3.49 17.95
C ILE A 208 9.56 2.41 16.86
N PRO A 209 9.10 1.18 17.14
CA PRO A 209 8.94 0.17 16.09
C PRO A 209 7.95 0.68 15.03
N ALA A 210 8.16 0.30 13.78
CA ALA A 210 7.19 0.55 12.72
C ALA A 210 5.86 -0.15 13.07
N PRO A 211 4.72 0.57 13.08
CA PRO A 211 3.40 -0.02 13.19
C PRO A 211 3.23 -1.21 12.23
N SER A 212 2.67 -2.30 12.74
CA SER A 212 2.34 -3.47 11.93
C SER A 212 0.83 -3.58 11.81
N PRO A 213 0.23 -3.24 10.66
CA PRO A 213 -1.21 -3.42 10.49
C PRO A 213 -1.57 -4.89 10.65
N THR A 214 -2.75 -5.15 11.22
CA THR A 214 -3.27 -6.51 11.34
C THR A 214 -3.59 -7.04 9.93
N PRO A 215 -3.04 -8.19 9.51
CA PRO A 215 -3.30 -8.73 8.18
C PRO A 215 -4.79 -9.00 7.97
N ARG A 216 -5.35 -8.49 6.86
CA ARG A 216 -6.72 -8.80 6.44
C ARG A 216 -6.83 -10.22 5.90
N ARG A 217 -7.89 -10.92 6.27
CA ARG A 217 -8.16 -12.30 5.87
C ARG A 217 -8.96 -12.38 4.57
N LEU A 218 -8.61 -13.35 3.73
CA LEU A 218 -9.38 -13.72 2.56
C LEU A 218 -10.52 -14.66 3.00
N ILE A 219 -11.76 -14.28 2.69
CA ILE A 219 -12.99 -14.97 3.12
C ILE A 219 -13.54 -15.75 1.94
N SER A 220 -13.79 -17.05 2.10
CA SER A 220 -14.47 -17.84 1.07
C SER A 220 -15.93 -17.41 0.93
N VAL A 221 -16.39 -17.27 -0.31
CA VAL A 221 -17.75 -16.88 -0.67
C VAL A 221 -18.44 -17.90 -1.59
N SER A 222 -17.74 -18.96 -1.99
CA SER A 222 -18.34 -20.10 -2.67
C SER A 222 -19.14 -20.92 -1.65
N GLY A 223 -20.44 -21.12 -1.92
CA GLY A 223 -21.37 -21.84 -1.05
C GLY A 223 -21.15 -23.37 -1.01
N VAL A 224 -19.90 -23.82 -1.10
CA VAL A 224 -19.53 -25.24 -1.03
C VAL A 224 -18.77 -25.46 0.28
N ASP A 225 -19.51 -25.67 1.36
CA ASP A 225 -18.99 -26.32 2.56
C ASP A 225 -18.64 -27.78 2.20
N ILE A 226 -17.39 -28.05 1.79
CA ILE A 226 -16.86 -29.41 1.89
C ILE A 226 -16.13 -29.49 3.24
N PRO A 227 -16.61 -30.30 4.20
CA PRO A 227 -15.90 -30.51 5.45
C PRO A 227 -14.54 -31.16 5.18
N LEU A 228 -13.54 -30.70 5.94
CA LEU A 228 -12.25 -31.34 6.19
C LEU A 228 -12.23 -32.87 5.89
N HIS A 229 -11.64 -33.26 4.75
CA HIS A 229 -11.00 -34.57 4.62
C HIS A 229 -9.74 -34.49 3.75
N LEU A 230 -8.61 -34.40 4.45
CA LEU A 230 -7.25 -34.87 4.16
C LEU A 230 -6.81 -35.03 2.68
N ASP A 231 -5.91 -34.11 2.29
CA ASP A 231 -4.70 -34.27 1.46
C ASP A 231 -4.74 -34.76 -0.01
N LEU A 232 -5.86 -35.22 -0.57
CA LEU A 232 -5.89 -35.65 -1.98
C LEU A 232 -6.58 -34.66 -2.96
N ASP A 233 -7.50 -33.81 -2.48
CA ASP A 233 -8.29 -32.91 -3.34
C ASP A 233 -7.71 -31.51 -3.58
N SER A 234 -6.67 -31.11 -2.83
CA SER A 234 -6.04 -29.78 -2.97
C SER A 234 -5.51 -29.51 -4.39
N ARG A 235 -5.06 -30.56 -5.11
CA ARG A 235 -4.56 -30.44 -6.50
C ARG A 235 -5.68 -30.32 -7.54
N LEU A 236 -6.86 -30.88 -7.27
CA LEU A 236 -8.02 -30.81 -8.17
C LEU A 236 -8.77 -29.47 -8.02
N ILE A 237 -8.80 -28.93 -6.80
CA ILE A 237 -9.43 -27.62 -6.48
C ILE A 237 -8.64 -26.44 -7.08
N SER A 238 -7.31 -26.59 -7.27
CA SER A 238 -6.40 -25.52 -7.75
C SER A 238 -6.40 -25.31 -9.28
N SER A 239 -7.06 -26.19 -10.05
CA SER A 239 -7.12 -26.02 -11.51
C SER A 239 -7.99 -24.82 -11.88
N GLY A 240 -7.38 -23.82 -12.53
CA GLY A 240 -8.07 -22.63 -13.02
C GLY A 240 -8.38 -21.55 -11.97
N THR A 241 -7.85 -21.64 -10.75
CA THR A 241 -8.05 -20.62 -9.70
C THR A 241 -6.90 -19.62 -9.63
N PHE A 242 -7.21 -18.34 -9.42
CA PHE A 242 -6.22 -17.27 -9.28
C PHE A 242 -6.79 -16.07 -8.50
N THR A 243 -5.92 -15.17 -8.07
CA THR A 243 -6.29 -14.00 -7.25
C THR A 243 -5.91 -12.69 -7.91
N VAL A 244 -6.71 -11.64 -7.67
CA VAL A 244 -6.53 -10.30 -8.26
C VAL A 244 -6.67 -9.24 -7.17
N LEU A 245 -5.62 -8.45 -6.99
CA LEU A 245 -5.58 -7.29 -6.10
C LEU A 245 -5.84 -6.01 -6.91
N SER A 246 -6.69 -5.11 -6.43
CA SER A 246 -6.82 -3.73 -6.93
C SER A 246 -6.56 -2.76 -5.79
N TYR A 247 -5.69 -1.77 -5.99
CA TYR A 247 -5.32 -0.84 -4.91
C TYR A 247 -4.81 0.50 -5.43
N ASN A 248 -5.51 1.59 -5.10
CA ASN A 248 -4.96 2.93 -5.21
C ASN A 248 -3.97 3.14 -4.05
N ILE A 249 -2.69 3.38 -4.38
CA ILE A 249 -1.61 3.40 -3.37
C ILE A 249 -1.25 4.81 -2.88
N LEU A 250 -2.01 5.83 -3.27
CA LEU A 250 -1.78 7.24 -2.99
C LEU A 250 -0.40 7.72 -3.47
N SER A 251 -0.36 8.43 -4.58
CA SER A 251 0.88 9.02 -5.12
C SER A 251 1.50 9.96 -4.09
N ASP A 252 2.84 9.98 -3.96
CA ASP A 252 3.52 10.91 -3.05
C ASP A 252 3.32 12.37 -3.42
N ALA A 253 3.05 12.66 -4.70
CA ALA A 253 2.66 13.98 -5.15
C ALA A 253 1.34 14.47 -4.52
N TYR A 254 0.48 13.56 -4.05
CA TYR A 254 -0.80 13.88 -3.43
C TYR A 254 -0.79 13.67 -1.90
N ALA A 255 0.19 12.97 -1.34
CA ALA A 255 0.34 12.69 0.09
C ALA A 255 0.83 13.91 0.91
N THR A 256 0.18 15.07 0.76
CA THR A 256 0.62 16.32 1.42
C THR A 256 0.04 16.49 2.83
N ASN A 257 0.77 17.20 3.69
CA ASN A 257 0.30 17.54 5.03
C ASN A 257 -0.92 18.47 5.02
N GLU A 258 -1.20 19.19 3.93
CA GLU A 258 -2.42 20.02 3.86
C GLU A 258 -3.67 19.14 3.74
N LEU A 259 -3.66 18.17 2.81
CA LEU A 259 -4.75 17.23 2.59
C LEU A 259 -4.91 16.26 3.77
N TYR A 260 -3.79 15.83 4.34
CA TYR A 260 -3.75 14.80 5.37
C TYR A 260 -3.23 15.31 6.71
N SER A 261 -3.67 16.49 7.13
CA SER A 261 -3.24 17.16 8.37
C SER A 261 -3.43 16.35 9.68
N TYR A 262 -4.25 15.29 9.66
CA TYR A 262 -4.43 14.33 10.76
C TYR A 262 -3.36 13.23 10.79
N CYS A 263 -2.72 12.94 9.67
CA CYS A 263 -1.71 11.90 9.57
C CYS A 263 -0.34 12.50 9.91
N PRO A 264 0.44 11.89 10.81
CA PRO A 264 1.78 12.37 11.12
C PRO A 264 2.67 12.43 9.87
N SER A 265 3.50 13.47 9.76
CA SER A 265 4.39 13.67 8.59
C SER A 265 5.29 12.49 8.29
N TRP A 266 5.76 11.78 9.33
CA TRP A 266 6.56 10.56 9.17
C TRP A 266 5.78 9.38 8.57
N ALA A 267 4.47 9.29 8.83
CA ALA A 267 3.62 8.24 8.31
C ALA A 267 3.17 8.54 6.87
N LEU A 268 3.10 9.82 6.51
CA LEU A 268 2.87 10.28 5.13
C LEU A 268 4.10 10.16 4.25
N ALA A 269 5.30 10.27 4.81
CA ALA A 269 6.55 10.24 4.06
C ALA A 269 6.66 8.95 3.22
N TRP A 270 7.02 9.10 1.95
CA TRP A 270 7.23 7.98 1.03
C TRP A 270 8.16 6.89 1.58
N THR A 271 9.23 7.28 2.28
CA THR A 271 10.21 6.35 2.86
C THR A 271 9.58 5.37 3.85
N TYR A 272 8.53 5.79 4.57
CA TYR A 272 7.72 4.92 5.43
C TYR A 272 6.67 4.16 4.63
N ARG A 273 5.85 4.89 3.85
CA ARG A 273 4.72 4.32 3.10
C ARG A 273 5.13 3.19 2.17
N ARG A 274 6.23 3.36 1.42
CA ARG A 274 6.70 2.37 0.44
C ARG A 274 6.96 1.01 1.05
N GLN A 275 7.53 0.96 2.25
CA GLN A 275 7.85 -0.29 2.92
C GLN A 275 6.60 -1.01 3.42
N ASN A 276 5.62 -0.25 3.91
CA ASN A 276 4.34 -0.78 4.36
C ASN A 276 3.48 -1.24 3.18
N LEU A 277 3.40 -0.45 2.10
CA LEU A 277 2.72 -0.82 0.86
C LEU A 277 3.30 -2.10 0.28
N LEU A 278 4.63 -2.21 0.18
CA LEU A 278 5.29 -3.43 -0.29
C LEU A 278 4.96 -4.64 0.60
N ARG A 279 5.02 -4.46 1.93
CA ARG A 279 4.69 -5.52 2.90
C ARG A 279 3.25 -5.98 2.76
N GLU A 280 2.31 -5.05 2.60
CA GLU A 280 0.88 -5.36 2.41
C GLU A 280 0.66 -6.10 1.09
N ILE A 281 1.14 -5.54 -0.03
CA ILE A 281 0.96 -6.09 -1.39
C ILE A 281 1.60 -7.48 -1.50
N ALA A 282 2.85 -7.64 -1.08
CA ALA A 282 3.56 -8.93 -1.11
C ALA A 282 2.96 -9.93 -0.10
N GLY A 283 2.43 -9.44 1.02
CA GLY A 283 1.77 -10.25 2.04
C GLY A 283 0.51 -10.95 1.53
N TYR A 284 -0.25 -10.30 0.64
CA TYR A 284 -1.44 -10.90 0.03
C TYR A 284 -1.13 -12.01 -0.97
N ARG A 285 0.09 -12.03 -1.55
CA ARG A 285 0.53 -13.03 -2.56
C ARG A 285 -0.45 -13.19 -3.73
N ALA A 286 -1.08 -12.09 -4.15
CA ALA A 286 -2.05 -12.10 -5.23
C ALA A 286 -1.40 -12.52 -6.56
N ASP A 287 -2.08 -13.28 -7.42
CA ASP A 287 -1.46 -13.70 -8.68
C ASP A 287 -1.37 -12.56 -9.70
N ILE A 288 -2.30 -11.60 -9.62
CA ILE A 288 -2.35 -10.38 -10.43
C ILE A 288 -2.57 -9.19 -9.48
N VAL A 289 -1.83 -8.09 -9.66
CA VAL A 289 -1.94 -6.87 -8.87
C VAL A 289 -2.11 -5.67 -9.78
N CYS A 290 -3.21 -4.96 -9.62
CA CYS A 290 -3.54 -3.71 -10.31
C CYS A 290 -3.41 -2.54 -9.35
N LEU A 291 -2.38 -1.71 -9.54
CA LEU A 291 -2.16 -0.51 -8.73
C LEU A 291 -2.53 0.76 -9.51
N GLN A 292 -3.13 1.72 -8.82
CA GLN A 292 -3.39 3.08 -9.30
C GLN A 292 -2.53 4.08 -8.51
N GLU A 293 -2.30 5.27 -9.07
CA GLU A 293 -1.47 6.32 -8.48
C GLU A 293 0.00 5.93 -8.22
N VAL A 294 0.55 5.08 -9.09
CA VAL A 294 1.96 4.71 -9.01
C VAL A 294 2.81 5.76 -9.72
N GLN A 295 3.64 6.51 -8.98
CA GLN A 295 4.61 7.43 -9.58
C GLN A 295 5.68 6.70 -10.40
N SER A 296 6.16 7.34 -11.45
CA SER A 296 7.02 6.70 -12.45
C SER A 296 8.39 6.32 -11.88
N ASP A 297 9.04 7.24 -11.14
CA ASP A 297 10.27 6.95 -10.39
C ASP A 297 10.07 5.83 -9.35
N HIS A 298 9.00 5.89 -8.57
CA HIS A 298 8.69 4.88 -7.56
C HIS A 298 8.41 3.50 -8.16
N PHE A 299 7.85 3.45 -9.36
CA PHE A 299 7.70 2.20 -10.12
C PHE A 299 9.07 1.63 -10.50
N GLU A 300 9.92 2.42 -11.14
CA GLU A 300 11.21 1.98 -11.69
C GLU A 300 12.23 1.64 -10.58
N GLU A 301 12.33 2.46 -9.56
CA GLU A 301 13.36 2.36 -8.53
C GLU A 301 12.98 1.44 -7.37
N PHE A 302 11.68 1.22 -7.13
CA PHE A 302 11.21 0.49 -5.94
C PHE A 302 10.24 -0.64 -6.27
N PHE A 303 9.03 -0.37 -6.78
CA PHE A 303 8.02 -1.43 -6.90
C PHE A 303 8.40 -2.54 -7.90
N ALA A 304 8.91 -2.17 -9.08
CA ALA A 304 9.34 -3.14 -10.08
C ALA A 304 10.47 -4.05 -9.56
N PRO A 305 11.60 -3.54 -9.05
CA PRO A 305 12.67 -4.40 -8.54
C PRO A 305 12.29 -5.16 -7.27
N GLU A 306 11.49 -4.61 -6.35
CA GLU A 306 11.11 -5.33 -5.14
C GLU A 306 10.09 -6.44 -5.43
N LEU A 307 9.06 -6.19 -6.24
CA LEU A 307 8.09 -7.24 -6.61
C LEU A 307 8.70 -8.27 -7.58
N ASP A 308 9.74 -7.92 -8.34
CA ASP A 308 10.51 -8.88 -9.13
C ASP A 308 11.12 -9.98 -8.25
N LYS A 309 11.67 -9.62 -7.07
CA LYS A 309 12.18 -10.59 -6.07
C LYS A 309 11.09 -11.52 -5.55
N HIS A 310 9.82 -11.09 -5.59
CA HIS A 310 8.65 -11.89 -5.23
C HIS A 310 8.07 -12.68 -6.43
N GLY A 311 8.73 -12.67 -7.59
CA GLY A 311 8.35 -13.46 -8.77
C GLY A 311 7.37 -12.77 -9.72
N TYR A 312 7.13 -11.46 -9.55
CA TYR A 312 6.20 -10.71 -10.40
C TYR A 312 6.89 -10.10 -11.61
N GLN A 313 6.25 -10.20 -12.77
CA GLN A 313 6.52 -9.33 -13.92
C GLN A 313 5.59 -8.12 -13.87
N ALA A 314 6.06 -6.97 -14.31
CA ALA A 314 5.35 -5.70 -14.22
C ALA A 314 5.15 -5.05 -15.59
N LEU A 315 4.00 -4.39 -15.76
CA LEU A 315 3.71 -3.48 -16.87
C LEU A 315 3.18 -2.16 -16.29
N PHE A 316 3.66 -1.05 -16.80
CA PHE A 316 3.28 0.28 -16.31
C PHE A 316 2.83 1.19 -17.46
N LYS A 317 1.90 2.08 -17.16
CA LYS A 317 1.52 3.22 -18.01
C LYS A 317 1.29 4.44 -17.13
N ARG A 318 2.15 5.44 -17.30
CA ARG A 318 1.96 6.79 -16.75
C ARG A 318 0.77 7.51 -17.38
N LYS A 319 0.16 8.42 -16.63
CA LYS A 319 -0.80 9.40 -17.14
C LYS A 319 -0.20 10.23 -18.29
N THR A 320 -1.05 10.74 -19.18
CA THR A 320 -0.63 11.43 -20.40
C THR A 320 -0.43 12.93 -20.20
N THR A 321 0.15 13.33 -19.07
CA THR A 321 0.42 14.74 -18.74
C THR A 321 1.13 15.42 -19.91
N GLU A 322 0.48 16.43 -20.49
CA GLU A 322 1.14 17.31 -21.45
C GLU A 322 2.22 18.09 -20.68
N VAL A 323 3.47 17.94 -21.11
CA VAL A 323 4.67 18.50 -20.47
C VAL A 323 4.59 20.03 -20.47
N ILE A 324 3.91 20.60 -19.47
CA ILE A 324 3.82 22.06 -19.31
C ILE A 324 4.40 22.51 -17.96
N SER A 325 4.29 21.72 -16.87
CA SER A 325 4.78 22.16 -15.54
C SER A 325 5.14 21.04 -14.55
N GLY A 326 5.90 20.00 -14.93
CA GLY A 326 6.30 18.97 -13.96
C GLY A 326 7.49 18.10 -14.36
N ASN A 327 8.17 17.54 -13.34
CA ASN A 327 9.16 16.49 -13.55
C ASN A 327 8.42 15.23 -14.03
N ILE A 328 8.78 14.74 -15.21
CA ILE A 328 8.12 13.58 -15.83
C ILE A 328 8.21 12.31 -14.96
N ASN A 329 9.21 12.26 -14.08
CA ASN A 329 9.45 11.13 -13.18
C ASN A 329 8.41 11.06 -12.05
N THR A 330 7.82 12.20 -11.66
CA THR A 330 6.85 12.25 -10.54
C THR A 330 5.41 12.07 -11.01
N VAL A 331 5.17 11.90 -12.31
CA VAL A 331 3.85 11.64 -12.89
C VAL A 331 3.40 10.24 -12.50
N ASP A 332 2.18 10.13 -11.98
CA ASP A 332 1.59 8.86 -11.58
C ASP A 332 0.89 8.13 -12.74
N GLY A 333 0.51 6.88 -12.49
CA GLY A 333 -0.08 6.01 -13.50
C GLY A 333 -0.67 4.74 -12.92
N CYS A 334 -0.94 3.78 -13.82
CA CYS A 334 -1.43 2.45 -13.47
C CYS A 334 -0.35 1.40 -13.74
N ALA A 335 -0.13 0.51 -12.77
CA ALA A 335 0.77 -0.63 -12.89
C ALA A 335 -0.02 -1.94 -12.78
N THR A 336 0.35 -2.93 -13.59
CA THR A 336 -0.18 -4.30 -13.49
C THR A 336 0.99 -5.26 -13.30
N PHE A 337 1.02 -5.93 -12.16
CA PHE A 337 1.97 -6.98 -11.84
C PHE A 337 1.29 -8.34 -11.94
N PHE A 338 2.02 -9.37 -12.38
CA PHE A 338 1.51 -10.74 -12.41
C PHE A 338 2.62 -11.75 -12.18
N ARG A 339 2.29 -12.84 -11.50
CA ARG A 339 3.24 -13.91 -11.15
C ARG A 339 3.74 -14.66 -12.39
N ARG A 340 5.06 -14.71 -12.61
CA ARG A 340 5.67 -15.34 -13.80
C ARG A 340 5.45 -16.85 -13.89
N ASP A 341 5.32 -17.51 -12.74
CA ASP A 341 5.04 -18.94 -12.65
C ASP A 341 3.57 -19.26 -12.95
N ARG A 342 2.69 -18.26 -12.89
CA ARG A 342 1.23 -18.42 -13.07
C ARG A 342 0.73 -17.86 -14.39
N PHE A 343 1.35 -16.80 -14.90
CA PHE A 343 0.92 -16.07 -16.08
C PHE A 343 2.10 -15.68 -16.98
N THR A 344 1.83 -15.58 -18.28
CA THR A 344 2.70 -14.98 -19.29
C THR A 344 2.00 -13.85 -19.99
N HIS A 345 2.71 -12.75 -20.20
CA HIS A 345 2.20 -11.64 -21.00
C HIS A 345 1.99 -12.06 -22.46
N VAL A 346 0.83 -11.70 -23.02
CA VAL A 346 0.51 -11.93 -24.44
C VAL A 346 0.40 -10.60 -25.16
N LYS A 347 -0.37 -9.66 -24.61
CA LYS A 347 -0.61 -8.38 -25.27
C LYS A 347 -0.88 -7.27 -24.26
N LYS A 348 -0.41 -6.07 -24.59
CA LYS A 348 -0.65 -4.83 -23.83
C LYS A 348 -1.43 -3.87 -24.72
N TYR A 349 -2.46 -3.23 -24.19
CA TYR A 349 -3.14 -2.11 -24.79
C TYR A 349 -3.17 -0.94 -23.82
N GLU A 350 -2.89 0.25 -24.33
CA GLU A 350 -2.88 1.49 -23.56
C GLU A 350 -4.01 2.37 -24.07
N VAL A 351 -4.96 2.70 -23.20
CA VAL A 351 -6.04 3.63 -23.50
C VAL A 351 -5.62 4.98 -22.96
N GLU A 352 -5.39 5.92 -23.86
CA GLU A 352 -5.11 7.31 -23.54
C GLU A 352 -6.37 8.13 -23.79
N PHE A 353 -7.08 8.51 -22.72
CA PHE A 353 -8.34 9.24 -22.88
C PHE A 353 -8.12 10.60 -23.55
N ASN A 354 -6.96 11.23 -23.39
CA ASN A 354 -6.64 12.47 -24.11
C ASN A 354 -6.67 12.29 -25.64
N LYS A 355 -6.07 11.21 -26.17
CA LYS A 355 -6.11 10.91 -27.61
C LYS A 355 -7.54 10.62 -28.09
N ALA A 356 -8.31 9.87 -27.29
CA ALA A 356 -9.71 9.61 -27.59
C ALA A 356 -10.56 10.88 -27.58
N ALA A 357 -10.28 11.81 -26.67
CA ALA A 357 -10.95 13.10 -26.56
C ALA A 357 -10.66 13.99 -27.76
N GLN A 358 -9.42 14.01 -28.25
CA GLN A 358 -9.05 14.73 -29.48
C GLN A 358 -9.86 14.21 -30.67
N SER A 359 -9.87 12.88 -30.90
CA SER A 359 -10.65 12.28 -32.00
C SER A 359 -12.15 12.52 -31.86
N LEU A 360 -12.71 12.44 -30.64
CA LEU A 360 -14.11 12.73 -30.37
C LEU A 360 -14.46 14.18 -30.70
N THR A 361 -13.64 15.12 -30.23
CA THR A 361 -13.85 16.56 -30.41
C THR A 361 -13.75 16.96 -31.88
N GLU A 362 -12.83 16.35 -32.62
CA GLU A 362 -12.71 16.56 -34.06
C GLU A 362 -13.95 16.09 -34.82
N ALA A 363 -14.52 14.95 -34.43
CA ALA A 363 -15.64 14.31 -35.12
C ALA A 363 -17.02 14.89 -34.76
N LEU A 364 -17.27 15.25 -33.49
CA LEU A 364 -18.61 15.57 -32.99
C LEU A 364 -18.79 17.04 -32.61
N VAL A 365 -17.74 17.76 -32.24
CA VAL A 365 -17.86 19.10 -31.66
C VAL A 365 -17.64 20.19 -32.72
N PRO A 366 -18.55 21.18 -32.84
CA PRO A 366 -18.38 22.29 -33.77
C PRO A 366 -17.09 23.08 -33.54
N SER A 367 -16.48 23.60 -34.61
CA SER A 367 -15.17 24.28 -34.56
C SER A 367 -15.08 25.38 -33.50
N ALA A 368 -16.16 26.13 -33.27
CA ALA A 368 -16.21 27.22 -32.29
C ALA A 368 -16.05 26.76 -30.83
N GLN A 369 -16.40 25.51 -30.51
CA GLN A 369 -16.38 24.97 -29.14
C GLN A 369 -15.23 24.00 -28.88
N LYS A 370 -14.45 23.62 -29.91
CA LYS A 370 -13.40 22.59 -29.80
C LYS A 370 -12.40 22.86 -28.67
N LYS A 371 -11.92 24.10 -28.54
CA LYS A 371 -10.96 24.46 -27.49
C LYS A 371 -11.54 24.25 -26.09
N THR A 372 -12.77 24.69 -25.86
CA THR A 372 -13.45 24.56 -24.56
C THR A 372 -13.78 23.10 -24.25
N ALA A 373 -14.21 22.34 -25.25
CA ALA A 373 -14.46 20.90 -25.12
C ALA A 373 -13.19 20.12 -24.77
N LEU A 374 -12.08 20.39 -25.47
CA LEU A 374 -10.78 19.77 -25.15
C LEU A 374 -10.34 20.10 -23.73
N ASN A 375 -10.41 21.36 -23.30
CA ASN A 375 -10.04 21.73 -21.92
C ASN A 375 -10.88 20.99 -20.85
N ARG A 376 -12.13 20.65 -21.17
CA ARG A 376 -13.00 19.86 -20.29
C ARG A 376 -12.65 18.36 -20.31
N LEU A 377 -12.27 17.80 -21.46
CA LEU A 377 -12.03 16.37 -21.65
C LEU A 377 -10.59 15.91 -21.35
N LEU A 378 -9.59 16.77 -21.61
CA LEU A 378 -8.18 16.47 -21.37
C LEU A 378 -7.92 16.50 -19.85
N LYS A 379 -7.80 15.30 -19.27
CA LYS A 379 -7.62 15.05 -17.83
C LYS A 379 -6.50 14.05 -17.52
N ASP A 380 -5.74 13.66 -18.54
CA ASP A 380 -4.55 12.80 -18.45
C ASP A 380 -4.77 11.38 -17.94
N ASN A 381 -6.02 11.01 -17.61
CA ASN A 381 -6.38 9.67 -17.20
C ASN A 381 -6.03 8.64 -18.28
N ILE A 382 -5.72 7.43 -17.83
CA ILE A 382 -5.37 6.30 -18.68
C ILE A 382 -6.05 5.02 -18.19
N ALA A 383 -6.12 4.04 -19.07
CA ALA A 383 -6.33 2.64 -18.69
C ALA A 383 -5.25 1.76 -19.30
N LEU A 384 -4.79 0.79 -18.53
CA LEU A 384 -3.82 -0.23 -18.92
C LEU A 384 -4.55 -1.57 -19.03
N ILE A 385 -4.61 -2.14 -20.23
CA ILE A 385 -5.24 -3.43 -20.48
C ILE A 385 -4.14 -4.45 -20.82
N VAL A 386 -4.15 -5.58 -20.13
CA VAL A 386 -3.17 -6.65 -20.29
C VAL A 386 -3.88 -7.96 -20.55
N VAL A 387 -3.54 -8.62 -21.65
CA VAL A 387 -3.96 -9.99 -21.93
C VAL A 387 -2.84 -10.91 -21.46
N LEU A 388 -3.19 -11.81 -20.54
CA LEU A 388 -2.32 -12.78 -19.92
C LEU A 388 -2.73 -14.19 -20.35
N GLU A 389 -1.75 -15.05 -20.55
CA GLU A 389 -1.93 -16.49 -20.72
C GLU A 389 -1.64 -17.18 -19.39
N ALA A 390 -2.61 -17.94 -18.90
CA ALA A 390 -2.51 -18.63 -17.64
C ALA A 390 -1.86 -20.00 -17.80
N LYS A 391 -0.98 -20.34 -16.85
CA LYS A 391 -0.25 -21.61 -16.76
C LYS A 391 -0.93 -22.56 -15.77
N PHE A 392 -2.25 -22.71 -15.84
CA PHE A 392 -2.95 -23.73 -15.04
C PHE A 392 -2.63 -25.12 -15.63
N ASN A 393 -2.24 -26.08 -14.78
CA ASN A 393 -1.64 -27.38 -15.13
C ASN A 393 -1.98 -27.94 -16.54
N SER A 394 -0.99 -27.91 -17.41
CA SER A 394 -0.92 -28.59 -18.72
C SER A 394 -0.60 -30.09 -18.59
N GLN A 395 -0.84 -30.71 -17.42
CA GLN A 395 -0.41 -32.07 -17.09
C GLN A 395 -1.57 -33.05 -16.86
N GLY A 396 -2.68 -32.87 -17.58
CA GLY A 396 -3.75 -33.87 -17.72
C GLY A 396 -3.83 -34.31 -19.18
N VAL A 397 -3.83 -35.62 -19.42
CA VAL A 397 -3.61 -36.30 -20.71
C VAL A 397 -4.65 -35.99 -21.82
N ASP A 398 -5.62 -35.10 -21.62
CA ASP A 398 -6.72 -34.87 -22.58
C ASP A 398 -7.16 -33.40 -22.77
N ASN A 399 -6.25 -32.41 -22.68
CA ASN A 399 -6.57 -31.03 -23.11
C ASN A 399 -5.74 -30.61 -24.32
N THR A 400 -6.35 -30.77 -25.50
CA THR A 400 -5.85 -30.26 -26.78
C THR A 400 -5.60 -28.73 -26.72
N GLY A 401 -4.34 -28.32 -26.54
CA GLY A 401 -3.70 -27.13 -27.13
C GLY A 401 -4.32 -25.73 -27.00
N LYS A 402 -5.40 -25.50 -26.23
CA LYS A 402 -6.03 -24.18 -26.13
C LYS A 402 -5.42 -23.34 -25.01
N ARG A 403 -4.79 -22.23 -25.41
CA ARG A 403 -4.28 -21.18 -24.52
C ARG A 403 -5.40 -20.66 -23.63
N GLN A 404 -5.22 -20.68 -22.31
CA GLN A 404 -6.18 -20.09 -21.37
C GLN A 404 -5.82 -18.63 -21.16
N LEU A 405 -6.57 -17.73 -21.78
CA LEU A 405 -6.32 -16.29 -21.69
C LEU A 405 -7.19 -15.66 -20.60
N VAL A 406 -6.71 -14.58 -20.01
CA VAL A 406 -7.45 -13.66 -19.14
C VAL A 406 -7.07 -12.24 -19.52
N CYS A 407 -8.04 -11.36 -19.65
CA CYS A 407 -7.83 -9.95 -19.95
C CYS A 407 -8.10 -9.12 -18.70
N VAL A 408 -7.12 -8.33 -18.27
CA VAL A 408 -7.18 -7.51 -17.08
C VAL A 408 -7.02 -6.05 -17.46
N ALA A 409 -8.04 -5.25 -17.19
CA ALA A 409 -8.00 -3.80 -17.30
C ALA A 409 -7.78 -3.17 -15.93
N ASN A 410 -6.86 -2.22 -15.87
CA ASN A 410 -6.58 -1.38 -14.72
C ASN A 410 -6.75 0.09 -15.13
N THR A 411 -7.57 0.86 -14.43
CA THR A 411 -7.83 2.26 -14.77
C THR A 411 -7.86 3.17 -13.53
N HIS A 412 -7.56 4.45 -13.73
CA HIS A 412 -7.83 5.51 -12.77
C HIS A 412 -8.61 6.63 -13.49
N VAL A 413 -9.92 6.67 -13.24
CA VAL A 413 -10.89 7.60 -13.86
C VAL A 413 -10.81 8.97 -13.20
N ASN A 414 -11.18 10.04 -13.92
CA ASN A 414 -11.10 11.42 -13.46
C ASN A 414 -11.71 11.65 -12.06
N VAL A 415 -10.96 12.36 -11.19
CA VAL A 415 -11.33 12.64 -9.78
C VAL A 415 -12.37 13.77 -9.65
N HIS A 416 -12.37 14.77 -10.54
CA HIS A 416 -13.21 15.96 -10.37
C HIS A 416 -14.71 15.65 -10.40
N GLN A 417 -15.39 15.89 -9.28
CA GLN A 417 -16.80 15.54 -9.05
C GLN A 417 -17.79 16.24 -10.01
N GLU A 418 -17.45 17.45 -10.46
CA GLU A 418 -18.26 18.27 -11.40
C GLU A 418 -18.19 17.78 -12.86
N LEU A 419 -17.27 16.85 -13.17
CA LEU A 419 -17.03 16.33 -14.51
C LEU A 419 -17.66 14.94 -14.68
N LYS A 420 -18.92 14.81 -14.30
CA LYS A 420 -19.68 13.54 -14.35
C LYS A 420 -19.76 12.96 -15.77
N ASP A 421 -19.97 13.84 -16.75
CA ASP A 421 -19.96 13.55 -18.17
C ASP A 421 -18.63 12.97 -18.64
N VAL A 422 -17.52 13.57 -18.19
CA VAL A 422 -16.16 13.11 -18.54
C VAL A 422 -15.90 11.73 -17.94
N ARG A 423 -16.25 11.49 -16.67
CA ARG A 423 -16.09 10.16 -16.03
C ARG A 423 -16.89 9.08 -16.77
N LEU A 424 -18.16 9.37 -17.08
CA LEU A 424 -19.01 8.45 -17.81
C LEU A 424 -18.47 8.16 -19.21
N TRP A 425 -18.01 9.19 -19.92
CA TRP A 425 -17.41 9.04 -21.23
C TRP A 425 -16.10 8.22 -21.21
N GLN A 426 -15.23 8.43 -20.21
CA GLN A 426 -14.01 7.65 -20.04
C GLN A 426 -14.33 6.16 -19.82
N VAL A 427 -15.26 5.86 -18.89
CA VAL A 427 -15.70 4.50 -18.61
C VAL A 427 -16.34 3.86 -19.84
N HIS A 428 -17.21 4.57 -20.55
CA HIS A 428 -17.82 4.09 -21.78
C HIS A 428 -16.76 3.79 -22.86
N THR A 429 -15.78 4.67 -23.04
CA THR A 429 -14.67 4.49 -24.00
C THR A 429 -13.83 3.25 -23.66
N LEU A 430 -13.53 3.03 -22.38
CA LEU A 430 -12.81 1.83 -21.92
C LEU A 430 -13.61 0.55 -22.22
N LEU A 431 -14.91 0.54 -21.90
CA LEU A 431 -15.79 -0.60 -22.15
C LEU A 431 -15.89 -0.93 -23.65
N LYS A 432 -15.98 0.07 -24.53
CA LYS A 432 -15.92 -0.13 -25.98
C LYS A 432 -14.59 -0.70 -26.44
N GLY A 433 -13.48 -0.32 -25.81
CA GLY A 433 -12.17 -0.94 -26.04
C GLY A 433 -12.17 -2.42 -25.66
N LEU A 434 -12.73 -2.75 -24.49
CA LEU A 434 -12.84 -4.14 -24.01
C LEU A 434 -13.78 -4.99 -24.85
N GLU A 435 -14.90 -4.46 -25.34
CA GLU A 435 -15.80 -5.16 -26.27
C GLU A 435 -15.09 -5.54 -27.56
N LYS A 436 -14.25 -4.66 -28.11
CA LYS A 436 -13.45 -4.99 -29.30
C LYS A 436 -12.49 -6.15 -29.04
N ILE A 437 -11.88 -6.20 -27.85
CA ILE A 437 -11.00 -7.31 -27.47
C ILE A 437 -11.83 -8.60 -27.30
N ALA A 438 -12.96 -8.54 -26.59
CA ALA A 438 -13.87 -9.67 -26.40
C ALA A 438 -14.43 -10.22 -27.72
N ALA A 439 -14.64 -9.36 -28.72
CA ALA A 439 -15.11 -9.77 -30.05
C ALA A 439 -14.03 -10.54 -30.84
N THR A 440 -12.74 -10.26 -30.59
CA THR A 440 -11.63 -10.96 -31.27
C THR A 440 -11.33 -12.33 -30.67
N ALA A 441 -11.64 -12.52 -29.40
CA ALA A 441 -11.47 -13.78 -28.70
C ALA A 441 -12.37 -13.81 -27.48
N ASP A 442 -13.03 -14.94 -27.26
CA ASP A 442 -13.79 -15.22 -26.05
C ASP A 442 -12.80 -15.37 -24.87
N ILE A 443 -12.51 -14.26 -24.19
CA ILE A 443 -11.52 -14.13 -23.12
C ILE A 443 -12.23 -13.60 -21.86
N PRO A 444 -12.10 -14.28 -20.71
CA PRO A 444 -12.51 -13.75 -19.41
C PRO A 444 -11.97 -12.33 -19.16
N MET A 445 -12.85 -11.42 -18.76
CA MET A 445 -12.53 -10.01 -18.52
C MET A 445 -12.55 -9.72 -17.03
N LEU A 446 -11.51 -9.03 -16.57
CA LEU A 446 -11.41 -8.41 -15.26
C LEU A 446 -11.19 -6.92 -15.45
N LEU A 447 -11.96 -6.11 -14.73
CA LEU A 447 -11.89 -4.66 -14.78
C LEU A 447 -11.70 -4.14 -13.35
N CYS A 448 -10.46 -3.77 -13.05
CA CYS A 448 -10.01 -3.23 -11.78
C CYS A 448 -9.77 -1.73 -11.93
N GLY A 449 -9.91 -0.99 -10.83
CA GLY A 449 -9.50 0.40 -10.81
C GLY A 449 -10.21 1.24 -9.78
N ASP A 450 -9.72 2.48 -9.68
CA ASP A 450 -10.39 3.58 -9.04
C ASP A 450 -11.24 4.31 -10.09
N PHE A 451 -12.55 4.19 -9.94
CA PHE A 451 -13.52 4.79 -10.85
C PHE A 451 -13.92 6.20 -10.43
N ASN A 452 -13.49 6.65 -9.24
CA ASN A 452 -13.94 7.90 -8.63
C ASN A 452 -15.47 8.06 -8.71
N SER A 453 -16.22 6.96 -8.63
CA SER A 453 -17.65 6.91 -8.93
C SER A 453 -18.35 6.03 -7.90
N ALA A 454 -19.31 6.61 -7.18
CA ALA A 454 -20.06 5.91 -6.14
C ALA A 454 -21.00 4.84 -6.74
N PRO A 455 -21.38 3.81 -5.96
CA PRO A 455 -22.42 2.87 -6.36
C PRO A 455 -23.71 3.60 -6.76
N GLY A 456 -24.33 3.18 -7.86
CA GLY A 456 -25.55 3.82 -8.39
C GLY A 456 -25.33 5.09 -9.23
N SER A 457 -24.08 5.59 -9.35
CA SER A 457 -23.75 6.63 -10.33
C SER A 457 -23.88 6.13 -11.77
N ALA A 458 -23.92 7.05 -12.76
CA ALA A 458 -24.04 6.65 -14.16
C ALA A 458 -22.87 5.76 -14.65
N PRO A 459 -21.60 6.03 -14.30
CA PRO A 459 -20.49 5.14 -14.66
C PRO A 459 -20.62 3.75 -14.01
N HIS A 460 -21.03 3.68 -12.74
CA HIS A 460 -21.26 2.40 -12.04
C HIS A 460 -22.41 1.61 -12.67
N ALA A 461 -23.54 2.27 -12.94
CA ALA A 461 -24.70 1.65 -13.61
C ALA A 461 -24.32 1.16 -15.01
N LEU A 462 -23.55 1.95 -15.77
CA LEU A 462 -23.07 1.52 -17.08
C LEU A 462 -22.32 0.20 -16.99
N VAL A 463 -21.32 0.08 -16.11
CA VAL A 463 -20.48 -1.13 -15.96
C VAL A 463 -21.28 -2.32 -15.42
N SER A 464 -22.12 -2.09 -14.41
CA SER A 464 -22.82 -3.17 -13.67
C SER A 464 -24.11 -3.63 -14.32
N MET A 465 -24.82 -2.75 -15.04
CA MET A 465 -26.10 -3.04 -15.69
C MET A 465 -26.00 -3.13 -17.22
N GLY A 466 -24.84 -2.80 -17.79
CA GLY A 466 -24.61 -2.77 -19.24
C GLY A 466 -25.22 -1.56 -19.95
N LYS A 467 -25.87 -0.64 -19.22
CA LYS A 467 -26.52 0.56 -19.78
C LYS A 467 -26.74 1.63 -18.73
N VAL A 468 -26.91 2.86 -19.17
CA VAL A 468 -27.40 3.96 -18.33
C VAL A 468 -28.86 4.27 -18.67
N ASP A 469 -29.68 4.56 -17.65
CA ASP A 469 -31.02 5.10 -17.85
C ASP A 469 -30.93 6.47 -18.57
N PRO A 470 -31.60 6.67 -19.72
CA PRO A 470 -31.62 7.97 -20.39
C PRO A 470 -32.11 9.13 -19.51
N MET A 471 -32.89 8.86 -18.46
CA MET A 471 -33.38 9.85 -17.50
C MET A 471 -32.48 10.00 -16.25
N HIS A 472 -31.31 9.38 -16.24
CA HIS A 472 -30.41 9.42 -15.09
C HIS A 472 -29.95 10.87 -14.78
N PRO A 473 -29.99 11.34 -13.52
CA PRO A 473 -29.69 12.74 -13.19
C PRO A 473 -28.31 13.22 -13.64
N GLU A 474 -27.32 12.34 -13.64
CA GLU A 474 -25.95 12.68 -14.05
C GLU A 474 -25.79 12.94 -15.56
N LEU A 475 -26.79 12.64 -16.37
CA LEU A 475 -26.81 12.97 -17.81
C LEU A 475 -27.34 14.39 -18.07
N ALA A 476 -27.86 15.09 -17.05
CA ALA A 476 -28.42 16.43 -17.21
C ALA A 476 -27.36 17.46 -17.64
N VAL A 477 -26.09 17.26 -17.26
CA VAL A 477 -24.98 18.15 -17.57
C VAL A 477 -24.10 17.53 -18.66
N ASP A 478 -24.39 17.86 -19.92
CA ASP A 478 -23.59 17.47 -21.09
C ASP A 478 -23.46 18.68 -22.05
N PRO A 479 -22.59 19.67 -21.72
CA PRO A 479 -22.53 20.95 -22.43
C PRO A 479 -22.06 20.81 -23.90
N PHE A 480 -21.40 19.70 -24.24
CA PHE A 480 -20.84 19.46 -25.57
C PHE A 480 -21.53 18.32 -26.31
N GLY A 481 -22.58 17.72 -25.75
CA GLY A 481 -23.31 16.63 -26.38
C GLY A 481 -22.51 15.33 -26.53
N ILE A 482 -21.45 15.13 -25.73
CA ILE A 482 -20.52 14.00 -25.86
C ILE A 482 -21.13 12.66 -25.43
N LEU A 483 -22.22 12.71 -24.66
CA LEU A 483 -22.95 11.54 -24.19
C LEU A 483 -24.15 11.19 -25.10
N ARG A 484 -24.41 11.98 -26.13
CA ARG A 484 -25.60 11.82 -26.97
C ARG A 484 -25.36 10.93 -28.20
N PRO A 485 -26.39 10.18 -28.63
CA PRO A 485 -27.65 9.93 -27.91
C PRO A 485 -27.43 9.00 -26.72
N ALA A 486 -28.14 9.24 -25.61
CA ALA A 486 -28.02 8.45 -24.37
C ALA A 486 -28.30 6.94 -24.60
N THR A 487 -29.08 6.60 -25.64
CA THR A 487 -29.34 5.22 -26.05
C THR A 487 -28.10 4.45 -26.50
N LYS A 488 -26.98 5.13 -26.80
CA LYS A 488 -25.70 4.51 -27.14
C LYS A 488 -24.80 4.26 -25.93
N LEU A 489 -25.18 4.70 -24.73
CA LEU A 489 -24.44 4.45 -23.49
C LEU A 489 -24.74 3.03 -22.99
N THR A 490 -24.25 2.04 -23.74
CA THR A 490 -24.49 0.61 -23.48
C THR A 490 -23.26 -0.24 -23.80
N HIS A 491 -23.16 -1.41 -23.17
CA HIS A 491 -22.22 -2.46 -23.53
C HIS A 491 -22.81 -3.86 -23.29
N HIS A 492 -22.17 -4.88 -23.84
CA HIS A 492 -22.60 -6.28 -23.84
C HIS A 492 -21.73 -7.21 -22.99
N LEU A 493 -20.65 -6.68 -22.40
CA LEU A 493 -19.83 -7.44 -21.45
C LEU A 493 -20.65 -7.82 -20.20
N PRO A 494 -20.69 -9.10 -19.78
CA PRO A 494 -21.47 -9.56 -18.63
C PRO A 494 -20.74 -9.30 -17.30
N LEU A 495 -20.44 -8.04 -17.02
CA LEU A 495 -19.64 -7.61 -15.88
C LEU A 495 -20.47 -7.53 -14.59
N VAL A 496 -19.92 -8.04 -13.49
CA VAL A 496 -20.50 -7.94 -12.14
C VAL A 496 -19.42 -7.54 -11.14
N SER A 497 -19.75 -6.71 -10.15
CA SER A 497 -18.82 -6.36 -9.07
C SER A 497 -18.58 -7.57 -8.17
N ALA A 498 -17.31 -7.92 -7.95
CA ALA A 498 -16.92 -9.06 -7.13
C ALA A 498 -17.46 -8.95 -5.70
N TYR A 499 -17.42 -7.76 -5.10
CA TYR A 499 -17.76 -7.54 -3.70
C TYR A 499 -19.25 -7.64 -3.39
N THR A 500 -20.13 -7.48 -4.39
CA THR A 500 -21.57 -7.75 -4.25
C THR A 500 -21.86 -9.21 -3.90
N SER A 501 -20.90 -10.12 -4.09
CA SER A 501 -21.02 -11.53 -3.71
C SER A 501 -21.16 -11.73 -2.19
N PHE A 502 -20.66 -10.80 -1.36
CA PHE A 502 -20.85 -10.85 0.09
C PHE A 502 -22.33 -10.83 0.50
N ALA A 503 -23.21 -10.18 -0.27
CA ALA A 503 -24.64 -10.16 -0.01
C ALA A 503 -25.32 -11.52 -0.28
N ARG A 504 -24.71 -12.38 -1.11
CA ARG A 504 -25.27 -13.67 -1.55
C ARG A 504 -24.92 -14.84 -0.62
N ILE A 505 -24.00 -14.65 0.32
CA ILE A 505 -23.54 -15.71 1.22
C ILE A 505 -24.65 -16.08 2.22
N PRO A 506 -24.95 -17.38 2.46
CA PRO A 506 -25.90 -17.82 3.47
C PRO A 506 -25.56 -17.25 4.87
N VAL A 507 -26.58 -16.96 5.68
CA VAL A 507 -26.40 -16.36 7.01
C VAL A 507 -25.82 -17.41 7.98
N VAL A 508 -24.49 -17.51 8.04
CA VAL A 508 -23.75 -18.28 9.05
C VAL A 508 -23.26 -17.32 10.15
N PRO A 509 -23.26 -17.71 11.44
CA PRO A 509 -22.72 -16.89 12.52
C PRO A 509 -21.25 -16.50 12.24
N GLY A 510 -20.98 -15.19 12.17
CA GLY A 510 -19.66 -14.62 11.80
C GLY A 510 -19.67 -13.84 10.47
N LEU A 511 -20.51 -14.23 9.51
CA LEU A 511 -20.64 -13.54 8.21
C LEU A 511 -21.73 -12.45 8.20
N ALA A 512 -22.67 -12.49 9.14
CA ALA A 512 -23.67 -11.43 9.33
C ALA A 512 -23.03 -10.04 9.58
N GLN A 513 -21.87 -10.00 10.25
CA GLN A 513 -21.12 -8.77 10.49
C GLN A 513 -20.55 -8.18 9.19
N LYS A 514 -20.29 -9.00 8.17
CA LYS A 514 -19.80 -8.52 6.87
C LYS A 514 -20.90 -7.86 6.04
N ARG A 515 -22.16 -8.33 6.13
CA ARG A 515 -23.30 -7.68 5.49
C ARG A 515 -23.57 -6.27 6.02
N ARG A 516 -23.23 -5.99 7.29
CA ARG A 516 -23.31 -4.63 7.87
C ARG A 516 -22.31 -3.65 7.25
N LYS A 517 -21.29 -4.17 6.54
CA LYS A 517 -20.26 -3.39 5.85
C LYS A 517 -20.61 -3.16 4.37
N LEU A 518 -21.81 -3.55 3.95
CA LEU A 518 -22.34 -3.33 2.61
C LEU A 518 -23.47 -2.31 2.67
N ASP A 519 -23.60 -1.52 1.60
CA ASP A 519 -24.77 -0.70 1.37
C ASP A 519 -25.98 -1.58 1.03
N PRO A 520 -27.13 -1.43 1.70
CA PRO A 520 -28.28 -2.31 1.52
C PRO A 520 -28.99 -2.15 0.17
N SER A 521 -28.79 -1.02 -0.52
CA SER A 521 -29.43 -0.74 -1.81
C SER A 521 -28.63 -1.28 -2.98
N THR A 522 -27.30 -1.16 -2.91
CA THR A 522 -26.39 -1.52 -4.00
C THR A 522 -25.65 -2.83 -3.79
N ASN A 523 -25.58 -3.32 -2.54
CA ASN A 523 -24.76 -4.47 -2.10
C ASN A 523 -23.25 -4.28 -2.30
N GLU A 524 -22.80 -3.06 -2.63
CA GLU A 524 -21.38 -2.71 -2.67
C GLU A 524 -20.86 -2.43 -1.25
N PRO A 525 -19.54 -2.44 -1.03
CA PRO A 525 -18.95 -1.98 0.24
C PRO A 525 -19.46 -0.59 0.61
N LEU A 526 -19.53 -0.29 1.91
CA LEU A 526 -19.83 1.07 2.39
C LEU A 526 -18.74 2.07 1.96
N PHE A 527 -17.48 1.62 1.96
CA PHE A 527 -16.36 2.43 1.54
C PHE A 527 -15.20 1.59 0.98
N THR A 528 -14.42 2.24 0.13
CA THR A 528 -13.08 1.82 -0.28
C THR A 528 -12.05 2.94 -0.14
N SER A 529 -12.50 4.19 -0.01
CA SER A 529 -11.73 5.37 0.37
C SER A 529 -12.30 6.00 1.64
N CYS A 530 -11.45 6.39 2.58
CA CYS A 530 -11.87 6.93 3.88
C CYS A 530 -10.90 8.00 4.38
N THR A 531 -11.07 9.24 3.93
CA THR A 531 -10.37 10.41 4.48
C THR A 531 -11.21 11.10 5.56
N ARG A 532 -10.71 12.19 6.16
CA ARG A 532 -11.50 13.00 7.09
C ARG A 532 -12.81 13.49 6.46
N ASP A 533 -12.75 13.95 5.21
CA ASP A 533 -13.84 14.65 4.52
C ASP A 533 -14.58 13.78 3.49
N HIS A 534 -14.02 12.63 3.13
CA HIS A 534 -14.62 11.69 2.18
C HIS A 534 -14.75 10.29 2.78
N PHE A 535 -15.89 9.65 2.51
CA PHE A 535 -16.16 8.27 2.86
C PHE A 535 -17.07 7.68 1.79
N GLY A 536 -16.59 6.65 1.09
CA GLY A 536 -17.38 6.04 0.03
C GLY A 536 -16.62 5.01 -0.78
N THR A 537 -17.37 4.29 -1.61
CA THR A 537 -16.84 3.26 -2.51
C THR A 537 -16.53 3.85 -3.86
N LEU A 538 -15.24 3.83 -4.22
CA LEU A 538 -14.70 4.35 -5.47
C LEU A 538 -13.97 3.27 -6.28
N ASP A 539 -13.51 2.22 -5.60
CA ASP A 539 -12.69 1.15 -6.15
C ASP A 539 -13.53 -0.09 -6.39
N TYR A 540 -13.27 -0.77 -7.51
CA TYR A 540 -14.03 -1.96 -7.89
C TYR A 540 -13.15 -3.02 -8.53
N ILE A 541 -13.58 -4.28 -8.39
CA ILE A 541 -13.12 -5.40 -9.20
C ILE A 541 -14.35 -5.98 -9.89
N PHE A 542 -14.56 -5.63 -11.16
CA PHE A 542 -15.59 -6.22 -12.01
C PHE A 542 -15.03 -7.44 -12.74
N TYR A 543 -15.86 -8.44 -12.97
CA TYR A 543 -15.49 -9.65 -13.70
C TYR A 543 -16.61 -10.12 -14.63
N SER A 544 -16.25 -10.80 -15.71
CA SER A 544 -17.21 -11.45 -16.62
C SER A 544 -17.83 -12.70 -15.98
N ALA A 545 -19.07 -12.55 -15.51
CA ALA A 545 -19.75 -13.57 -14.69
C ALA A 545 -20.16 -14.82 -15.48
N ASP A 546 -20.11 -14.81 -16.80
CA ASP A 546 -20.36 -15.97 -17.66
C ASP A 546 -19.17 -16.92 -17.75
N SER A 547 -17.97 -16.44 -17.45
CA SER A 547 -16.69 -17.12 -17.71
C SER A 547 -15.82 -17.29 -16.46
N VAL A 548 -16.10 -16.56 -15.38
CA VAL A 548 -15.38 -16.65 -14.10
C VAL A 548 -16.37 -16.68 -12.94
N THR A 549 -16.03 -17.35 -11.84
CA THR A 549 -16.73 -17.29 -10.55
C THR A 549 -15.82 -16.69 -9.48
N VAL A 550 -16.40 -15.96 -8.53
CA VAL A 550 -15.70 -15.50 -7.33
C VAL A 550 -15.73 -16.60 -6.27
N GLU A 551 -14.55 -16.99 -5.78
CA GLU A 551 -14.36 -18.01 -4.74
C GLU A 551 -14.13 -17.39 -3.37
N SER A 552 -13.50 -16.22 -3.33
CA SER A 552 -13.13 -15.58 -2.07
C SER A 552 -12.91 -14.08 -2.21
N LEU A 553 -13.08 -13.33 -1.13
CA LEU A 553 -12.95 -11.86 -1.09
C LEU A 553 -12.17 -11.41 0.14
N LEU A 554 -11.37 -10.36 0.02
CA LEU A 554 -10.69 -9.76 1.15
C LEU A 554 -11.71 -9.20 2.11
N GLU A 555 -11.45 -9.38 3.39
CA GLU A 555 -12.36 -8.87 4.38
C GLU A 555 -12.50 -7.34 4.34
N LEU A 556 -13.75 -6.87 4.42
CA LEU A 556 -14.06 -5.46 4.58
C LEU A 556 -13.76 -4.99 6.00
N LEU A 557 -13.28 -3.76 6.10
CA LEU A 557 -13.04 -3.05 7.35
C LEU A 557 -14.33 -2.35 7.82
N ASP A 558 -14.47 -2.15 9.12
CA ASP A 558 -15.53 -1.31 9.68
C ASP A 558 -15.00 0.09 9.92
N GLU A 559 -15.89 1.06 9.78
CA GLU A 559 -15.60 2.46 10.02
C GLU A 559 -15.14 2.71 11.46
N GLU A 560 -15.79 2.10 12.45
CA GLU A 560 -15.44 2.29 13.86
C GLU A 560 -14.00 1.88 14.17
N SER A 561 -13.53 0.75 13.64
CA SER A 561 -12.13 0.32 13.82
C SER A 561 -11.14 1.21 13.08
N LEU A 562 -11.49 1.70 11.88
CA LEU A 562 -10.60 2.55 11.07
C LEU A 562 -10.51 4.00 11.58
N ARG A 563 -11.65 4.55 12.02
CA ARG A 563 -11.76 5.92 12.52
C ARG A 563 -11.57 6.05 14.03
N LYS A 564 -11.19 4.96 14.73
CA LYS A 564 -11.03 4.95 16.18
C LYS A 564 -10.15 6.10 16.68
N ASP A 565 -9.06 6.39 15.94
CA ASP A 565 -8.11 7.44 16.28
C ASP A 565 -8.01 8.55 15.23
N THR A 566 -8.21 8.28 13.91
CA THR A 566 -8.20 9.31 12.83
C THR A 566 -9.02 8.90 11.56
N ALA A 567 -8.39 8.91 10.38
CA ALA A 567 -8.89 8.53 9.05
C ALA A 567 -7.69 7.99 8.24
N LEU A 568 -7.86 7.65 6.97
CA LEU A 568 -6.80 7.18 6.09
C LEU A 568 -6.18 8.32 5.26
N PRO A 569 -4.86 8.32 5.00
CA PRO A 569 -3.85 7.39 5.52
C PRO A 569 -3.58 7.62 7.02
N SER A 570 -2.96 6.64 7.65
CA SER A 570 -2.60 6.66 9.07
C SER A 570 -1.26 5.96 9.31
N PRO A 571 -0.71 5.99 10.54
CA PRO A 571 0.44 5.17 10.90
C PRO A 571 0.33 3.70 10.49
N GLU A 572 -0.86 3.11 10.50
CA GLU A 572 -1.08 1.71 10.14
C GLU A 572 -1.37 1.50 8.65
N TRP A 573 -1.87 2.53 7.95
CA TRP A 573 -2.40 2.44 6.59
C TRP A 573 -1.77 3.49 5.68
N SER A 574 -1.04 3.04 4.66
CA SER A 574 -0.20 3.92 3.82
C SER A 574 -0.89 4.48 2.56
N SER A 575 -2.20 4.33 2.47
CA SER A 575 -3.07 4.90 1.44
C SER A 575 -4.35 5.41 2.09
N ASP A 576 -5.01 6.39 1.47
CA ASP A 576 -6.38 6.81 1.78
C ASP A 576 -7.45 5.83 1.28
N HIS A 577 -7.05 4.88 0.43
CA HIS A 577 -7.86 3.76 -0.04
C HIS A 577 -7.51 2.47 0.70
N ILE A 578 -8.40 1.48 0.62
CA ILE A 578 -8.16 0.12 1.09
C ILE A 578 -7.99 -0.82 -0.12
N ALA A 579 -7.03 -1.73 -0.04
CA ALA A 579 -6.87 -2.71 -1.11
C ALA A 579 -8.10 -3.64 -1.22
N LEU A 580 -8.47 -4.01 -2.43
CA LEU A 580 -9.49 -5.02 -2.73
C LEU A 580 -8.81 -6.27 -3.28
N LEU A 581 -9.11 -7.45 -2.75
CA LEU A 581 -8.56 -8.73 -3.25
C LEU A 581 -9.70 -9.71 -3.48
N ALA A 582 -9.73 -10.31 -4.67
CA ALA A 582 -10.71 -11.33 -5.02
C ALA A 582 -10.00 -12.58 -5.55
N GLY A 583 -10.44 -13.74 -5.08
CA GLY A 583 -10.08 -15.05 -5.61
C GLY A 583 -11.13 -15.50 -6.61
N PHE A 584 -10.68 -16.00 -7.73
CA PHE A 584 -11.49 -16.35 -8.89
C PHE A 584 -11.21 -17.78 -9.35
N ARG A 585 -12.19 -18.37 -10.02
CA ARG A 585 -12.06 -19.63 -10.76
C ARG A 585 -12.61 -19.46 -12.17
N CYS A 586 -11.82 -19.83 -13.17
CA CYS A 586 -12.33 -19.90 -14.54
C CYS A 586 -13.38 -21.01 -14.68
N LYS A 587 -14.52 -20.70 -15.29
CA LYS A 587 -15.55 -21.70 -15.59
C LYS A 587 -15.07 -22.65 -16.70
N PRO A 588 -15.42 -23.94 -16.65
CA PRO A 588 -15.21 -24.84 -17.76
C PRO A 588 -15.94 -24.31 -19.00
N ARG A 589 -15.25 -24.21 -20.13
CA ARG A 589 -15.89 -23.83 -21.39
C ARG A 589 -16.77 -24.98 -21.85
N THR A 590 -18.08 -24.88 -21.67
CA THR A 590 -19.02 -25.77 -22.34
C THR A 590 -18.88 -25.58 -23.85
N ARG A 591 -18.57 -26.67 -24.57
CA ARG A 591 -18.54 -26.68 -26.04
C ARG A 591 -19.88 -26.14 -26.55
N ARG A 592 -19.87 -24.99 -27.22
CA ARG A 592 -20.97 -24.55 -28.08
C ARG A 592 -20.79 -25.13 -29.46
#